data_AF-S7UGQ8-F1
#
_entry.id   AF-S7UGQ8-F1
#
_cell.length_a   1.000
_cell.length_b   1.000
_cell.length_c   1.000
_cell.angle_alpha   90.00
_cell.angle_beta   90.00
_cell.angle_gamma   90.00
#
_symmetry.space_group_name_H-M   'P 1'
#
loop_
_entity.id
_entity.type
_entity.pdbx_description
1 polymer ?
#
loop_
_entity_poly.entity_id
_entity_poly.type
_entity_poly.pdbx_seq_one_letter_code
_entity_poly.pdbx_strand_id
1 'polypeptide(L)'
;MQTLSRLEDQLIQERDRSTQSKRFAFRRKKVEKSLPSTQTAGAGAACAMAEATRTKAAPELSRGAETSQLKETGGQREEEGEEDPCGSHTVYVENRKNEVIVFRPGELRGRELILRDLDQCLLVVAEKIPAARVRRLTACLVFFADISSSLWLFGCRKSLFCLQCQQLRVHDSRDVAFLLRIFSSPIIERTTGAVFGPQLLQLRLPPSVAAEGEESSRNTEAAGETSGSRNHEAERCDAAPLWQDVKDFDWIKKQASPHWTTVPLRPPFDFPLAPLTLQSLETEENVSGPERSASGATFLEPNAPVWFSVEALRAAESAGALAFRAAREAVGDRGVSLPEEEDEI
;
A
#
# COMPACT_ATOMS: atom_id res chain seq x y z
N MET A 1 -25.25 39.86 21.42
CA MET A 1 -24.17 39.03 22.01
C MET A 1 -24.65 37.90 22.92
N GLN A 2 -25.88 37.90 23.45
CA GLN A 2 -26.36 36.81 24.34
C GLN A 2 -26.82 35.53 23.62
N THR A 3 -27.11 35.59 22.32
CA THR A 3 -27.61 34.44 21.54
C THR A 3 -26.50 33.52 21.04
N LEU A 4 -25.32 34.06 20.72
CA LEU A 4 -24.17 33.29 20.25
C LEU A 4 -23.55 32.46 21.37
N SER A 5 -23.36 33.04 22.56
CA SER A 5 -22.87 32.31 23.74
C SER A 5 -23.78 31.13 24.12
N ARG A 6 -25.10 31.29 23.94
CA ARG A 6 -26.07 30.21 24.20
C ARG A 6 -25.96 29.05 23.21
N LEU A 7 -25.55 29.31 21.97
CA LEU A 7 -25.33 28.28 20.94
C LEU A 7 -23.98 27.58 21.15
N GLU A 8 -22.95 28.32 21.58
CA GLU A 8 -21.64 27.76 21.93
C GLU A 8 -21.76 26.77 23.11
N ASP A 9 -22.50 27.14 24.15
CA ASP A 9 -22.75 26.28 25.31
C ASP A 9 -23.52 25.00 24.91
N GLN A 10 -24.49 25.11 24.00
CA GLN A 10 -25.24 23.96 23.48
C GLN A 10 -24.37 23.01 22.65
N LEU A 11 -23.44 23.55 21.85
CA LEU A 11 -22.51 22.74 21.05
C LEU A 11 -21.51 22.00 21.94
N ILE A 12 -21.02 22.64 23.00
CA ILE A 12 -20.12 22.02 23.98
C ILE A 12 -20.85 20.89 24.71
N GLN A 13 -22.10 21.12 25.11
CA GLN A 13 -22.91 20.13 25.81
C GLN A 13 -23.21 18.88 24.95
N GLU A 14 -23.55 19.06 23.67
CA GLU A 14 -23.81 17.92 22.76
C GLU A 14 -22.53 17.16 22.37
N ARG A 15 -21.38 17.86 22.27
CA ARG A 15 -20.06 17.21 22.09
C ARG A 15 -19.71 16.32 23.27
N ASP A 16 -19.88 16.82 24.50
CA ASP A 16 -19.53 16.08 25.71
C ASP A 16 -20.49 14.89 25.94
N ARG A 17 -21.75 15.02 25.50
CA ARG A 17 -22.72 13.91 25.47
C ARG A 17 -22.32 12.80 24.47
N SER A 18 -21.83 13.19 23.29
CA SER A 18 -21.40 12.25 22.24
C SER A 18 -20.15 11.45 22.65
N THR A 19 -19.25 12.05 23.44
CA THR A 19 -18.01 11.40 23.90
C THR A 19 -18.17 10.41 25.06
N GLN A 20 -19.33 10.40 25.75
CA GLN A 20 -19.60 9.48 26.86
C GLN A 20 -20.17 8.11 26.42
N SER A 21 -20.61 7.98 25.17
CA SER A 21 -21.16 6.74 24.63
C SER A 21 -20.15 6.07 23.68
N LYS A 22 -19.25 5.27 24.28
CA LYS A 22 -18.62 4.03 23.74
C LYS A 22 -17.46 3.60 24.64
N ARG A 23 -17.79 3.07 25.82
CA ARG A 23 -16.81 2.28 26.60
C ARG A 23 -16.85 0.84 26.08
N PHE A 24 -15.92 0.51 25.18
CA PHE A 24 -15.68 -0.87 24.77
C PHE A 24 -15.17 -1.66 25.98
N ALA A 25 -15.99 -2.56 26.50
CA ALA A 25 -15.60 -3.48 27.56
C ALA A 25 -15.06 -4.78 26.95
N PHE A 26 -13.76 -5.04 27.12
CA PHE A 26 -13.16 -6.32 26.76
C PHE A 26 -13.63 -7.40 27.74
N ARG A 27 -14.53 -8.30 27.29
CA ARG A 27 -14.81 -9.55 28.00
C ARG A 27 -13.63 -10.49 27.82
N ARG A 28 -12.77 -10.58 28.84
CA ARG A 28 -11.82 -11.70 28.97
C ARG A 28 -12.60 -12.99 29.19
N LYS A 29 -12.66 -13.85 28.17
CA LYS A 29 -13.19 -15.21 28.28
C LYS A 29 -12.22 -16.03 29.12
N LYS A 30 -12.62 -16.36 30.34
CA LYS A 30 -11.88 -17.24 31.25
C LYS A 30 -11.90 -18.64 30.64
N VAL A 31 -10.71 -19.15 30.31
CA VAL A 31 -10.52 -20.55 29.91
C VAL A 31 -10.80 -21.41 31.14
N GLU A 32 -11.92 -22.13 31.11
CA GLU A 32 -12.23 -23.17 32.10
C GLU A 32 -11.32 -24.37 31.84
N LYS A 33 -10.38 -24.60 32.77
CA LYS A 33 -9.62 -25.84 32.86
C LYS A 33 -10.45 -26.81 33.70
N SER A 34 -11.10 -27.76 33.04
CA SER A 34 -11.76 -28.89 33.68
C SER A 34 -10.71 -29.83 34.29
N LEU A 35 -10.84 -30.15 35.58
CA LEU A 35 -10.26 -31.34 36.23
C LEU A 35 -11.16 -31.68 37.44
N PRO A 36 -11.32 -32.97 37.79
CA PRO A 36 -12.47 -33.47 38.53
C PRO A 36 -12.35 -33.38 40.05
N SER A 37 -13.51 -33.48 40.67
CA SER A 37 -13.86 -33.48 42.09
C SER A 37 -13.01 -34.37 43.01
N THR A 38 -12.66 -33.88 44.21
CA THR A 38 -12.87 -34.59 45.49
C THR A 38 -12.98 -33.61 46.68
N GLN A 39 -14.20 -33.60 47.22
CA GLN A 39 -14.74 -33.31 48.56
C GLN A 39 -13.89 -32.69 49.71
N THR A 40 -14.55 -31.71 50.37
CA THR A 40 -14.66 -31.41 51.81
C THR A 40 -13.43 -31.06 52.66
N ALA A 41 -13.35 -29.81 53.12
CA ALA A 41 -13.80 -29.37 54.47
C ALA A 41 -13.13 -28.06 54.92
N GLY A 42 -13.88 -27.21 55.63
CA GLY A 42 -13.34 -26.45 56.78
C GLY A 42 -12.71 -25.08 56.54
N ALA A 43 -13.54 -24.03 56.67
CA ALA A 43 -13.37 -22.81 57.46
C ALA A 43 -11.96 -22.21 57.75
N GLY A 44 -11.87 -20.88 57.63
CA GLY A 44 -11.15 -20.07 58.62
C GLY A 44 -10.29 -18.95 58.06
N ALA A 45 -10.74 -17.71 58.29
CA ALA A 45 -10.11 -16.46 57.93
C ALA A 45 -8.78 -16.16 58.67
N ALA A 46 -7.96 -15.29 58.06
CA ALA A 46 -7.28 -14.10 58.64
C ALA A 46 -5.86 -13.94 58.04
N CYS A 47 -5.62 -12.86 57.29
CA CYS A 47 -4.97 -11.61 57.75
C CYS A 47 -3.47 -11.80 58.06
N ALA A 48 -2.56 -11.50 57.14
CA ALA A 48 -2.05 -10.18 56.75
C ALA A 48 -0.92 -9.62 57.64
N MET A 49 0.15 -9.20 56.94
CA MET A 49 1.11 -8.13 57.22
C MET A 49 2.16 -8.31 58.34
N ALA A 50 3.42 -8.18 57.93
CA ALA A 50 4.39 -7.14 58.34
C ALA A 50 5.82 -7.70 58.13
N GLU A 51 6.60 -7.25 57.14
CA GLU A 51 7.35 -5.98 57.06
C GLU A 51 8.72 -6.06 57.75
N ALA A 52 9.80 -5.89 56.97
CA ALA A 52 11.02 -5.16 57.32
C ALA A 52 12.13 -5.30 56.24
N THR A 53 12.32 -4.21 55.50
CA THR A 53 13.61 -3.51 55.22
C THR A 53 14.96 -4.21 55.52
N ARG A 54 15.89 -4.21 54.54
CA ARG A 54 17.17 -3.42 54.54
C ARG A 54 18.17 -3.77 53.41
N THR A 55 18.59 -2.72 52.69
CA THR A 55 19.96 -2.32 52.23
C THR A 55 20.94 -3.26 51.49
N LYS A 56 21.36 -2.76 50.30
CA LYS A 56 22.73 -2.60 49.73
C LYS A 56 23.80 -3.68 49.95
N ALA A 57 24.36 -4.18 48.83
CA ALA A 57 25.78 -4.00 48.43
C ALA A 57 26.09 -4.74 47.11
N ALA A 58 26.90 -4.12 46.24
CA ALA A 58 27.68 -4.79 45.18
C ALA A 58 29.03 -5.28 45.78
N PRO A 59 29.77 -6.22 45.14
CA PRO A 59 30.83 -5.78 44.20
C PRO A 59 31.22 -6.76 43.04
N GLU A 60 31.77 -6.13 41.98
CA GLU A 60 33.01 -6.42 41.20
C GLU A 60 33.33 -7.78 40.50
N LEU A 61 33.69 -7.63 39.21
CA LEU A 61 34.71 -8.31 38.36
C LEU A 61 34.64 -9.81 38.02
N SER A 62 34.57 -10.13 36.72
CA SER A 62 35.76 -10.52 35.90
C SER A 62 35.41 -11.06 34.50
N ARG A 63 36.39 -10.92 33.60
CA ARG A 63 36.49 -11.33 32.19
C ARG A 63 36.24 -12.82 31.96
N GLY A 64 35.67 -13.16 30.80
CA GLY A 64 35.77 -14.51 30.23
C GLY A 64 35.01 -14.65 28.92
N ALA A 65 35.73 -14.96 27.84
CA ALA A 65 35.21 -15.19 26.52
C ALA A 65 34.52 -16.58 26.41
N GLU A 66 33.67 -16.67 25.38
CA GLU A 66 33.31 -17.86 24.61
C GLU A 66 32.27 -18.89 25.12
N THR A 67 31.28 -19.05 24.24
CA THR A 67 30.47 -20.25 23.96
C THR A 67 29.41 -20.70 24.96
N SER A 68 28.15 -20.51 24.61
CA SER A 68 27.13 -21.56 24.79
C SER A 68 25.90 -21.28 23.92
N GLN A 69 25.49 -22.34 23.23
CA GLN A 69 24.37 -22.44 22.32
C GLN A 69 23.04 -22.26 23.08
N LEU A 70 22.16 -21.41 22.57
CA LEU A 70 20.74 -21.40 22.92
C LEU A 70 19.88 -21.33 21.65
N LYS A 71 19.62 -22.52 21.12
CA LYS A 71 18.33 -23.00 20.61
C LYS A 71 17.29 -21.91 20.31
N GLU A 72 17.29 -21.40 19.09
CA GLU A 72 16.16 -20.65 18.54
C GLU A 72 15.01 -21.63 18.31
N THR A 73 14.07 -21.67 19.26
CA THR A 73 12.74 -22.20 19.02
C THR A 73 12.02 -21.23 18.08
N GLY A 74 11.89 -21.63 16.83
CA GLY A 74 11.07 -20.96 15.83
C GLY A 74 9.64 -20.81 16.35
N GLY A 75 9.26 -19.57 16.64
CA GLY A 75 7.86 -19.17 16.71
C GLY A 75 7.45 -18.67 15.33
N GLN A 76 6.94 -19.56 14.49
CA GLN A 76 6.06 -19.16 13.40
C GLN A 76 4.86 -18.48 14.07
N ARG A 77 4.81 -17.15 13.98
CA ARG A 77 3.59 -16.42 14.29
C ARG A 77 2.69 -16.60 13.07
N GLU A 78 1.89 -17.65 13.12
CA GLU A 78 0.72 -17.80 12.27
C GLU A 78 -0.19 -16.60 12.58
N GLU A 79 -0.26 -15.65 11.65
CA GLU A 79 -1.30 -14.63 11.67
C GLU A 79 -2.60 -15.30 11.22
N GLU A 80 -3.31 -15.86 12.20
CA GLU A 80 -4.66 -16.39 12.06
C GLU A 80 -5.64 -15.27 11.68
N GLY A 81 -6.34 -15.45 10.55
CA GLY A 81 -7.73 -15.02 10.41
C GLY A 81 -8.00 -13.62 9.87
N GLU A 82 -7.66 -13.37 8.61
CA GLU A 82 -8.43 -12.42 7.79
C GLU A 82 -9.03 -13.21 6.62
N GLU A 83 -10.17 -13.86 6.88
CA GLU A 83 -11.03 -14.39 5.82
C GLU A 83 -11.59 -13.19 5.06
N ASP A 84 -10.98 -12.88 3.91
CA ASP A 84 -11.54 -11.88 3.00
C ASP A 84 -12.96 -12.35 2.62
N PRO A 85 -14.03 -11.60 2.95
CA PRO A 85 -15.38 -12.02 2.63
C PRO A 85 -15.49 -12.12 1.12
N CYS A 86 -15.77 -13.32 0.62
CA CYS A 86 -16.08 -13.58 -0.79
C CYS A 86 -17.41 -12.89 -1.15
N GLY A 87 -17.36 -11.58 -1.35
CA GLY A 87 -18.46 -10.78 -1.88
C GLY A 87 -18.51 -10.89 -3.40
N SER A 88 -19.70 -10.75 -3.96
CA SER A 88 -19.92 -10.65 -5.42
C SER A 88 -19.23 -9.45 -6.09
N HIS A 89 -18.59 -8.58 -5.31
CA HIS A 89 -18.02 -7.30 -5.72
C HIS A 89 -16.48 -7.28 -5.75
N THR A 90 -15.84 -8.45 -5.66
CA THR A 90 -14.37 -8.55 -5.62
C THR A 90 -13.86 -9.57 -6.63
N VAL A 91 -12.74 -9.24 -7.29
CA VAL A 91 -12.00 -10.12 -8.18
C VAL A 91 -10.67 -10.51 -7.52
N TYR A 92 -10.32 -11.79 -7.57
CA TYR A 92 -9.12 -12.33 -6.95
C TYR A 92 -8.15 -12.84 -8.00
N VAL A 93 -6.87 -12.51 -7.80
CA VAL A 93 -5.74 -13.09 -8.53
C VAL A 93 -4.74 -13.56 -7.50
N GLU A 94 -4.50 -14.87 -7.47
CA GLU A 94 -3.59 -15.46 -6.50
C GLU A 94 -2.67 -16.54 -7.07
N ASN A 95 -1.53 -16.75 -6.41
CA ASN A 95 -0.61 -17.86 -6.63
C ASN A 95 -0.07 -17.95 -8.07
N ARG A 96 0.22 -16.81 -8.71
CA ARG A 96 0.78 -16.75 -10.07
C ARG A 96 2.26 -16.47 -10.06
N LYS A 97 2.98 -17.04 -11.03
CA LYS A 97 4.43 -16.86 -11.18
C LYS A 97 4.82 -16.65 -12.64
N ASN A 98 5.70 -15.68 -12.90
CA ASN A 98 6.19 -15.40 -14.27
C ASN A 98 5.07 -15.18 -15.29
N GLU A 99 3.96 -14.58 -14.85
CA GLU A 99 2.79 -14.32 -15.68
C GLU A 99 2.60 -12.82 -15.96
N VAL A 100 2.10 -12.52 -17.16
CA VAL A 100 1.60 -11.20 -17.52
C VAL A 100 0.08 -11.22 -17.36
N ILE A 101 -0.44 -10.40 -16.47
CA ILE A 101 -1.85 -10.34 -16.10
C ILE A 101 -2.36 -8.95 -16.47
N VAL A 102 -3.45 -8.91 -17.21
CA VAL A 102 -3.97 -7.67 -17.79
C VAL A 102 -5.47 -7.64 -17.57
N PHE A 103 -5.95 -6.54 -17.00
CA PHE A 103 -7.36 -6.20 -16.97
C PHE A 103 -7.63 -5.06 -17.95
N ARG A 104 -8.37 -5.35 -19.01
CA ARG A 104 -8.78 -4.34 -20.00
C ARG A 104 -9.95 -3.50 -19.49
N PRO A 105 -10.21 -2.33 -20.09
CA PRO A 105 -11.41 -1.54 -19.81
C PRO A 105 -12.68 -2.41 -19.77
N GLY A 106 -13.41 -2.37 -18.65
CA GLY A 106 -14.70 -3.04 -18.50
C GLY A 106 -14.63 -4.51 -18.04
N GLU A 107 -13.46 -5.09 -17.82
CA GLU A 107 -13.33 -6.46 -17.33
C GLU A 107 -13.67 -6.58 -15.82
N LEU A 108 -13.20 -5.63 -15.01
CA LEU A 108 -13.47 -5.61 -13.57
C LEU A 108 -14.84 -5.00 -13.25
N ARG A 109 -15.44 -4.21 -14.14
CA ARG A 109 -16.81 -3.65 -14.00
C ARG A 109 -17.00 -2.94 -12.65
N GLY A 110 -16.02 -2.16 -12.24
CA GLY A 110 -16.04 -1.41 -10.98
C GLY A 110 -15.94 -2.26 -9.71
N ARG A 111 -15.47 -3.51 -9.80
CA ARG A 111 -15.20 -4.37 -8.64
C ARG A 111 -13.84 -4.07 -8.02
N GLU A 112 -13.70 -4.39 -6.74
CA GLU A 112 -12.41 -4.34 -6.05
C GLU A 112 -11.48 -5.46 -6.54
N LEU A 113 -10.17 -5.19 -6.53
CA LEU A 113 -9.16 -6.17 -6.93
C LEU A 113 -8.34 -6.63 -5.72
N ILE A 114 -8.22 -7.94 -5.53
CA ILE A 114 -7.34 -8.53 -4.53
C ILE A 114 -6.25 -9.34 -5.24
N LEU A 115 -5.01 -8.94 -5.00
CA LEU A 115 -3.81 -9.58 -5.52
C LEU A 115 -3.07 -10.24 -4.37
N ARG A 116 -2.74 -11.52 -4.52
CA ARG A 116 -2.15 -12.29 -3.43
C ARG A 116 -1.09 -13.27 -3.94
N ASP A 117 0.05 -13.37 -3.27
CA ASP A 117 1.04 -14.42 -3.56
C ASP A 117 1.47 -14.47 -5.04
N LEU A 118 1.82 -13.31 -5.61
CA LEU A 118 2.34 -13.22 -6.99
C LEU A 118 3.85 -13.06 -6.98
N ASP A 119 4.54 -13.73 -7.90
CA ASP A 119 6.00 -13.81 -7.96
C ASP A 119 6.49 -13.58 -9.39
N GLN A 120 7.30 -12.55 -9.63
CA GLN A 120 7.81 -12.20 -10.95
C GLN A 120 6.71 -11.95 -11.99
N CYS A 121 5.62 -11.30 -11.59
CA CYS A 121 4.50 -10.99 -12.47
C CYS A 121 4.52 -9.53 -12.97
N LEU A 122 4.05 -9.34 -14.20
CA LEU A 122 3.64 -8.03 -14.72
C LEU A 122 2.13 -7.93 -14.60
N LEU A 123 1.62 -6.94 -13.87
CA LEU A 123 0.19 -6.67 -13.80
C LEU A 123 -0.12 -5.30 -14.40
N VAL A 124 -1.10 -5.24 -15.30
CA VAL A 124 -1.61 -3.99 -15.87
C VAL A 124 -3.12 -3.93 -15.72
N VAL A 125 -3.60 -3.04 -14.85
CA VAL A 125 -5.02 -2.74 -14.67
C VAL A 125 -5.33 -1.47 -15.45
N ALA A 126 -5.91 -1.63 -16.64
CA ALA A 126 -6.18 -0.57 -17.60
C ALA A 126 -7.60 0.01 -17.49
N GLU A 127 -8.15 0.02 -16.28
CA GLU A 127 -9.45 0.59 -15.98
C GLU A 127 -9.43 1.26 -14.60
N LYS A 128 -10.48 2.03 -14.33
CA LYS A 128 -10.69 2.65 -13.03
C LYS A 128 -11.36 1.66 -12.08
N ILE A 129 -10.73 1.42 -10.93
CA ILE A 129 -11.25 0.52 -9.89
C ILE A 129 -11.55 1.29 -8.59
N PRO A 130 -12.49 0.81 -7.76
CA PRO A 130 -12.78 1.47 -6.48
C PRO A 130 -11.62 1.35 -5.50
N ALA A 131 -11.10 0.14 -5.26
CA ALA A 131 -10.04 -0.15 -4.31
C ALA A 131 -9.23 -1.39 -4.73
N ALA A 132 -8.01 -1.51 -4.21
CA ALA A 132 -7.20 -2.71 -4.36
C ALA A 132 -6.49 -3.10 -3.05
N ARG A 133 -6.40 -4.41 -2.81
CA ARG A 133 -5.59 -5.00 -1.74
C ARG A 133 -4.51 -5.88 -2.35
N VAL A 134 -3.29 -5.70 -1.88
CA VAL A 134 -2.10 -6.34 -2.46
C VAL A 134 -1.32 -7.00 -1.34
N ARG A 135 -1.20 -8.33 -1.39
CA ARG A 135 -0.58 -9.11 -0.32
C ARG A 135 0.50 -10.00 -0.89
N ARG A 136 1.72 -9.90 -0.33
CA ARG A 136 2.84 -10.82 -0.59
C ARG A 136 3.23 -10.91 -2.06
N LEU A 137 3.40 -9.77 -2.72
CA LEU A 137 3.99 -9.70 -4.06
C LEU A 137 5.52 -9.70 -3.97
N THR A 138 6.19 -10.45 -4.84
CA THR A 138 7.65 -10.53 -4.91
C THR A 138 8.13 -10.31 -6.33
N ALA A 139 9.07 -9.37 -6.54
CA ALA A 139 9.64 -9.10 -7.87
C ALA A 139 8.57 -8.74 -8.93
N CYS A 140 7.48 -8.09 -8.52
CA CYS A 140 6.37 -7.76 -9.41
C CYS A 140 6.44 -6.32 -9.91
N LEU A 141 6.01 -6.12 -11.15
CA LEU A 141 5.82 -4.81 -11.76
C LEU A 141 4.31 -4.59 -11.96
N VAL A 142 3.76 -3.54 -11.37
CA VAL A 142 2.31 -3.34 -11.30
C VAL A 142 1.93 -1.95 -11.78
N PHE A 143 0.99 -1.87 -12.71
CA PHE A 143 0.38 -0.64 -13.16
C PHE A 143 -1.12 -0.62 -12.84
N PHE A 144 -1.59 0.47 -12.24
CA PHE A 144 -3.01 0.79 -12.11
C PHE A 144 -3.31 2.11 -12.81
N ALA A 145 -4.29 2.13 -13.70
CA ALA A 145 -4.72 3.35 -14.38
C ALA A 145 -5.27 4.38 -13.37
N ASP A 146 -6.27 3.98 -12.57
CA ASP A 146 -6.85 4.83 -11.52
C ASP A 146 -7.48 3.97 -10.41
N ILE A 147 -7.12 4.25 -9.16
CA ILE A 147 -7.75 3.70 -7.96
C ILE A 147 -8.52 4.83 -7.28
N SER A 148 -9.84 4.75 -7.36
CA SER A 148 -10.74 5.84 -6.93
C SER A 148 -10.66 6.12 -5.43
N SER A 149 -10.31 5.13 -4.63
CA SER A 149 -10.17 5.25 -3.18
C SER A 149 -8.76 4.87 -2.72
N SER A 150 -8.58 3.67 -2.17
CA SER A 150 -7.39 3.27 -1.44
C SER A 150 -6.70 2.07 -2.08
N LEU A 151 -5.37 2.09 -1.99
CA LEU A 151 -4.50 0.95 -2.21
C LEU A 151 -3.86 0.56 -0.89
N TRP A 152 -4.08 -0.70 -0.48
CA TRP A 152 -3.47 -1.27 0.71
C TRP A 152 -2.50 -2.39 0.34
N LEU A 153 -1.24 -2.26 0.77
CA LEU A 153 -0.19 -3.24 0.54
C LEU A 153 0.28 -3.87 1.85
N PHE A 154 0.52 -5.17 1.80
CA PHE A 154 1.06 -5.93 2.92
C PHE A 154 2.11 -6.94 2.43
N GLY A 155 3.30 -6.94 3.03
CA GLY A 155 4.27 -8.00 2.81
C GLY A 155 4.93 -8.01 1.43
N CYS A 156 4.99 -6.89 0.71
CA CYS A 156 5.52 -6.84 -0.66
C CYS A 156 7.06 -6.68 -0.66
N ARG A 157 7.72 -7.27 -1.67
CA ARG A 157 9.18 -7.30 -1.81
C ARG A 157 9.66 -7.02 -3.22
N LYS A 158 10.72 -6.22 -3.38
CA LYS A 158 11.37 -5.93 -4.67
C LYS A 158 10.37 -5.62 -5.78
N SER A 159 9.36 -4.79 -5.50
CA SER A 159 8.23 -4.58 -6.42
C SER A 159 8.05 -3.10 -6.73
N LEU A 160 7.69 -2.79 -7.98
CA LEU A 160 7.47 -1.42 -8.44
C LEU A 160 5.99 -1.24 -8.84
N PHE A 161 5.39 -0.17 -8.32
CA PHE A 161 3.99 0.18 -8.54
C PHE A 161 3.90 1.55 -9.23
N CYS A 162 3.28 1.59 -10.41
CA CYS A 162 2.95 2.80 -11.14
C CYS A 162 1.43 3.04 -11.05
N LEU A 163 0.96 4.11 -10.40
CA LEU A 163 -0.48 4.27 -10.17
C LEU A 163 -0.97 5.69 -9.92
N GLN A 164 -2.28 5.86 -10.00
CA GLN A 164 -3.01 6.99 -9.41
C GLN A 164 -3.93 6.47 -8.30
N CYS A 165 -3.94 7.11 -7.13
CA CYS A 165 -4.88 6.75 -6.05
C CYS A 165 -5.22 7.93 -5.12
N GLN A 166 -6.32 7.85 -4.35
CA GLN A 166 -6.56 8.82 -3.27
C GLN A 166 -5.67 8.55 -2.06
N GLN A 167 -5.57 7.29 -1.63
CA GLN A 167 -4.87 6.89 -0.41
C GLN A 167 -3.96 5.69 -0.65
N LEU A 168 -2.74 5.74 -0.12
CA LEU A 168 -1.77 4.65 -0.15
C LEU A 168 -1.36 4.27 1.27
N ARG A 169 -1.52 2.99 1.61
CA ARG A 169 -1.07 2.41 2.89
C ARG A 169 -0.19 1.20 2.62
N VAL A 170 1.03 1.22 3.15
CA VAL A 170 2.04 0.18 2.94
C VAL A 170 2.46 -0.41 4.28
N HIS A 171 2.47 -1.73 4.36
CA HIS A 171 2.75 -2.45 5.58
C HIS A 171 3.71 -3.61 5.34
N ASP A 172 4.60 -3.88 6.30
CA ASP A 172 5.49 -5.06 6.32
C ASP A 172 6.26 -5.31 5.01
N SER A 173 6.61 -4.25 4.28
CA SER A 173 7.16 -4.35 2.92
C SER A 173 8.65 -3.96 2.86
N ARG A 174 9.40 -4.48 1.89
CA ARG A 174 10.83 -4.18 1.75
C ARG A 174 11.21 -3.98 0.30
N ASP A 175 12.04 -2.98 0.01
CA ASP A 175 12.48 -2.67 -1.36
C ASP A 175 11.26 -2.52 -2.30
N VAL A 176 10.46 -1.50 -2.05
CA VAL A 176 9.26 -1.20 -2.85
C VAL A 176 9.37 0.19 -3.43
N ALA A 177 8.99 0.35 -4.69
CA ALA A 177 9.00 1.65 -5.34
C ALA A 177 7.59 2.02 -5.81
N PHE A 178 7.23 3.29 -5.62
CA PHE A 178 5.95 3.85 -6.02
C PHE A 178 6.20 5.06 -6.92
N LEU A 179 5.79 4.96 -8.18
CA LEU A 179 5.72 6.07 -9.12
C LEU A 179 4.25 6.46 -9.23
N LEU A 180 3.83 7.49 -8.49
CA LEU A 180 2.41 7.71 -8.27
C LEU A 180 1.95 9.16 -8.31
N ARG A 181 0.68 9.32 -8.69
CA ARG A 181 -0.10 10.53 -8.43
C ARG A 181 -1.02 10.23 -7.25
N ILE A 182 -0.91 11.01 -6.18
CA ILE A 182 -1.66 10.79 -4.94
C ILE A 182 -2.26 12.09 -4.40
N PHE A 183 -3.42 11.97 -3.75
CA PHE A 183 -4.18 13.09 -3.19
C PHE A 183 -4.13 13.18 -1.66
N SER A 184 -3.41 12.26 -1.00
CA SER A 184 -3.06 12.32 0.41
C SER A 184 -1.60 11.90 0.61
N SER A 185 -1.00 12.25 1.74
CA SER A 185 0.29 11.74 2.18
C SER A 185 0.28 10.19 2.25
N PRO A 186 1.20 9.46 1.58
CA PRO A 186 1.35 8.02 1.76
C PRO A 186 1.65 7.66 3.21
N ILE A 187 1.15 6.51 3.67
CA ILE A 187 1.42 5.99 5.01
C ILE A 187 2.20 4.69 4.90
N ILE A 188 3.30 4.59 5.65
CA ILE A 188 4.09 3.36 5.77
C ILE A 188 4.20 2.91 7.23
N GLU A 189 4.24 1.60 7.43
CA GLU A 189 4.48 0.93 8.72
C GLU A 189 5.29 -0.35 8.45
N ARG A 190 6.27 -0.64 9.31
CA ARG A 190 7.20 -1.77 9.23
C ARG A 190 7.78 -1.99 7.83
N THR A 191 8.04 -0.89 7.13
CA THR A 191 8.50 -0.89 5.75
C THR A 191 9.92 -0.35 5.68
N THR A 192 10.76 -0.89 4.81
CA THR A 192 12.17 -0.44 4.68
C THR A 192 12.59 -0.35 3.22
N GLY A 193 13.31 0.70 2.84
CA GLY A 193 13.77 0.90 1.47
C GLY A 193 12.63 1.23 0.51
N ALA A 194 11.63 1.98 0.97
CA ALA A 194 10.57 2.46 0.10
C ALA A 194 11.04 3.67 -0.71
N VAL A 195 10.77 3.72 -2.00
CA VAL A 195 11.11 4.86 -2.86
C VAL A 195 9.84 5.45 -3.44
N PHE A 196 9.68 6.76 -3.36
CA PHE A 196 8.50 7.48 -3.87
C PHE A 196 8.89 8.46 -4.98
N GLY A 197 8.11 8.49 -6.05
CA GLY A 197 8.29 9.41 -7.15
C GLY A 197 6.98 9.76 -7.84
N PRO A 198 7.02 10.75 -8.74
CA PRO A 198 5.86 11.12 -9.53
C PRO A 198 5.49 10.01 -10.51
N GLN A 199 4.22 9.98 -10.93
CA GLN A 199 3.79 9.09 -12.00
C GLN A 199 4.54 9.43 -13.29
N LEU A 200 5.12 8.41 -13.93
CA LEU A 200 5.91 8.54 -15.17
C LEU A 200 5.22 7.93 -16.39
N LEU A 201 4.13 7.19 -16.18
CA LEU A 201 3.42 6.47 -17.23
C LEU A 201 2.04 7.09 -17.50
N GLN A 202 1.64 7.10 -18.77
CA GLN A 202 0.30 7.43 -19.20
C GLN A 202 -0.28 6.28 -20.02
N LEU A 203 -1.35 5.67 -19.53
CA LEU A 203 -2.10 4.68 -20.29
C LEU A 203 -2.69 5.34 -21.54
N ARG A 204 -2.45 4.75 -22.71
CA ARG A 204 -3.10 5.12 -23.97
C ARG A 204 -3.92 3.94 -24.44
N LEU A 205 -5.23 4.17 -24.53
CA LEU A 205 -6.17 3.19 -25.05
C LEU A 205 -6.47 3.51 -26.52
N PRO A 206 -6.61 2.49 -27.39
CA PRO A 206 -7.08 2.72 -28.75
C PRO A 206 -8.50 3.33 -28.75
N PRO A 207 -8.86 4.13 -29.77
CA PRO A 207 -10.12 4.85 -29.81
C PRO A 207 -11.36 3.93 -29.77
N SER A 208 -11.25 2.68 -30.22
CA SER A 208 -12.35 1.70 -30.19
C SER A 208 -12.78 1.34 -28.76
N VAL A 209 -11.85 1.23 -27.81
CA VAL A 209 -12.16 0.85 -26.41
C VAL A 209 -12.40 2.06 -25.50
N ALA A 210 -11.88 3.24 -25.88
CA ALA A 210 -12.11 4.47 -25.13
C ALA A 210 -13.59 4.90 -25.12
N ALA A 211 -14.31 4.64 -26.22
CA ALA A 211 -15.73 4.96 -26.34
C ALA A 211 -16.63 4.10 -25.44
N GLU A 212 -16.30 2.82 -25.25
CA GLU A 212 -17.12 1.89 -24.46
C GLU A 212 -17.00 2.11 -22.94
N GLY A 213 -15.84 2.60 -22.47
CA GLY A 213 -15.58 2.86 -21.06
C GLY A 213 -16.36 4.06 -20.49
N GLU A 214 -16.67 5.06 -21.32
CA GLU A 214 -17.41 6.25 -20.89
C GLU A 214 -18.93 6.02 -20.81
N GLU A 215 -19.48 5.14 -21.65
CA GLU A 215 -20.93 4.86 -21.67
C GLU A 215 -21.39 4.07 -20.44
N SER A 216 -20.56 3.17 -19.91
CA SER A 216 -20.90 2.40 -18.69
C SER A 216 -20.96 3.27 -17.43
N SER A 217 -20.43 4.50 -17.47
CA SER A 217 -20.51 5.48 -16.37
C SER A 217 -21.75 6.39 -16.45
N ARG A 218 -22.48 6.45 -17.57
CA ARG A 218 -23.63 7.38 -17.73
C ARG A 218 -24.97 6.85 -17.18
N ASN A 219 -25.07 5.57 -16.78
CA ASN A 219 -26.36 4.98 -16.39
C ASN A 219 -26.74 5.14 -14.90
N THR A 220 -26.07 6.00 -14.12
CA THR A 220 -26.42 6.23 -12.70
C THR A 220 -26.87 7.67 -12.38
N GLU A 221 -27.10 8.51 -13.40
CA GLU A 221 -27.50 9.91 -13.18
C GLU A 221 -28.88 10.18 -13.79
N ALA A 222 -29.91 9.62 -13.14
CA ALA A 222 -31.30 10.00 -13.36
C ALA A 222 -31.94 10.41 -12.03
N ALA A 223 -31.42 11.46 -11.39
CA ALA A 223 -32.16 12.33 -10.48
C ALA A 223 -31.34 13.60 -10.14
N GLY A 224 -31.71 14.72 -10.74
CA GLY A 224 -31.59 16.03 -10.11
C GLY A 224 -30.29 16.81 -10.31
N GLU A 225 -30.44 18.00 -10.91
CA GLU A 225 -29.77 19.25 -10.55
C GLU A 225 -28.49 19.67 -11.32
N THR A 226 -28.76 20.48 -12.35
CA THR A 226 -28.18 21.81 -12.63
C THR A 226 -26.66 22.04 -12.57
N SER A 227 -26.07 22.12 -13.77
CA SER A 227 -25.04 23.10 -14.20
C SER A 227 -23.93 23.45 -13.21
N GLY A 228 -22.81 22.71 -13.27
CA GLY A 228 -21.56 23.15 -12.66
C GLY A 228 -20.48 22.08 -12.58
N SER A 229 -20.07 21.46 -13.69
CA SER A 229 -18.94 20.53 -13.63
C SER A 229 -18.14 20.51 -14.93
N ARG A 230 -17.24 21.49 -15.08
CA ARG A 230 -16.12 21.42 -16.05
C ARG A 230 -14.76 21.80 -15.43
N ASN A 231 -14.68 21.97 -14.11
CA ASN A 231 -13.49 22.57 -13.48
C ASN A 231 -12.76 21.70 -12.45
N HIS A 232 -13.25 20.50 -12.09
CA HIS A 232 -12.61 19.69 -11.04
C HIS A 232 -11.29 19.01 -11.46
N GLU A 233 -11.01 18.87 -12.75
CA GLU A 233 -9.76 18.26 -13.24
C GLU A 233 -8.62 19.28 -13.34
N ALA A 234 -8.94 20.55 -13.64
CA ALA A 234 -7.95 21.62 -13.78
C ALA A 234 -7.43 22.13 -12.43
N GLU A 235 -8.27 22.20 -11.38
CA GLU A 235 -7.85 22.62 -10.03
C GLU A 235 -6.98 21.56 -9.32
N ARG A 236 -6.98 20.30 -9.79
CA ARG A 236 -6.17 19.22 -9.22
C ARG A 236 -4.69 19.29 -9.61
N CYS A 237 -4.30 20.14 -10.55
CA CYS A 237 -2.94 20.24 -11.06
C CYS A 237 -2.02 21.16 -10.23
N ASP A 238 -2.58 22.06 -9.42
CA ASP A 238 -1.81 23.04 -8.61
C ASP A 238 -1.53 22.58 -7.17
N ALA A 239 -1.95 21.36 -6.82
CA ALA A 239 -1.69 20.79 -5.49
C ALA A 239 -0.22 20.38 -5.34
N ALA A 240 0.36 20.64 -4.17
CA ALA A 240 1.72 20.23 -3.82
C ALA A 240 1.94 18.72 -4.07
N PRO A 241 3.18 18.29 -4.42
CA PRO A 241 3.49 16.89 -4.70
C PRO A 241 3.44 16.03 -3.43
N LEU A 242 2.24 15.59 -3.04
CA LEU A 242 2.00 14.84 -1.79
C LEU A 242 2.74 13.50 -1.72
N TRP A 243 3.22 12.98 -2.85
CA TRP A 243 4.10 11.80 -2.88
C TRP A 243 5.45 12.03 -2.17
N GLN A 244 5.85 13.29 -1.95
CA GLN A 244 7.06 13.64 -1.17
C GLN A 244 6.81 13.69 0.34
N ASP A 245 5.56 13.73 0.79
CA ASP A 245 5.19 13.80 2.21
C ASP A 245 4.73 12.44 2.72
N VAL A 246 5.68 11.54 3.02
CA VAL A 246 5.39 10.19 3.50
C VAL A 246 5.33 10.16 5.02
N LYS A 247 4.27 9.57 5.58
CA LYS A 247 4.09 9.37 7.02
C LYS A 247 4.55 7.98 7.42
N ASP A 248 5.66 7.92 8.15
CA ASP A 248 6.17 6.69 8.75
C ASP A 248 5.69 6.56 10.19
N PHE A 249 4.79 5.62 10.44
CA PHE A 249 4.10 5.49 11.72
C PHE A 249 4.97 4.85 12.81
N ASP A 250 5.98 4.06 12.42
CA ASP A 250 6.90 3.45 13.38
C ASP A 250 8.05 4.39 13.78
N TRP A 251 8.18 5.53 13.08
CA TRP A 251 9.27 6.47 13.29
C TRP A 251 8.88 7.65 14.18
N ILE A 252 9.14 7.51 15.49
CA ILE A 252 8.78 8.52 16.51
C ILE A 252 9.92 9.55 16.73
N LYS A 253 11.05 9.42 16.03
CA LYS A 253 12.21 10.30 16.23
C LYS A 253 12.03 11.63 15.50
N LYS A 254 12.77 12.66 15.96
CA LYS A 254 12.76 14.01 15.35
C LYS A 254 13.42 14.07 13.96
N GLN A 255 14.42 13.22 13.74
CA GLN A 255 15.12 13.13 12.45
C GLN A 255 14.21 12.52 11.38
N ALA A 256 14.53 12.75 10.11
CA ALA A 256 13.83 12.09 9.00
C ALA A 256 13.91 10.56 9.12
N SER A 257 12.85 9.87 8.71
CA SER A 257 12.85 8.41 8.70
C SER A 257 13.84 7.91 7.64
N PRO A 258 14.72 6.94 7.98
CA PRO A 258 15.61 6.31 7.00
C PRO A 258 14.89 5.23 6.18
N HIS A 259 13.60 4.97 6.43
CA HIS A 259 12.88 3.84 5.85
C HIS A 259 12.34 4.11 4.45
N TRP A 260 12.36 5.37 4.01
CA TRP A 260 11.93 5.78 2.69
C TRP A 260 12.77 6.92 2.14
N THR A 261 12.80 7.05 0.82
CA THR A 261 13.40 8.18 0.11
C THR A 261 12.53 8.57 -1.08
N THR A 262 12.84 9.70 -1.71
CA THR A 262 12.24 10.12 -2.96
C THR A 262 13.17 9.89 -4.14
N VAL A 263 12.62 9.78 -5.34
CA VAL A 263 13.42 9.89 -6.57
C VAL A 263 14.07 11.28 -6.65
N PRO A 264 15.32 11.39 -7.12
CA PRO A 264 16.08 12.65 -7.12
C PRO A 264 15.66 13.58 -8.28
N LEU A 265 14.38 13.96 -8.32
CA LEU A 265 13.82 14.89 -9.31
C LEU A 265 13.59 16.26 -8.69
N ARG A 266 13.86 17.32 -9.47
CA ARG A 266 13.56 18.70 -9.08
C ARG A 266 12.29 19.21 -9.75
N PRO A 267 11.52 20.09 -9.09
CA PRO A 267 10.48 20.84 -9.75
C PRO A 267 11.06 21.67 -10.93
N PRO A 268 10.26 21.95 -11.98
CA PRO A 268 8.87 21.52 -12.15
C PRO A 268 8.75 20.02 -12.51
N PHE A 269 7.67 19.38 -12.06
CA PHE A 269 7.39 17.95 -12.32
C PHE A 269 6.54 17.75 -13.60
N ASP A 270 6.75 18.60 -14.60
CA ASP A 270 5.99 18.70 -15.85
C ASP A 270 6.71 18.03 -17.03
N PHE A 271 7.39 16.92 -16.76
CA PHE A 271 8.03 16.11 -17.79
C PHE A 271 7.00 15.24 -18.57
N PRO A 272 7.30 14.87 -19.82
CA PRO A 272 6.39 14.03 -20.62
C PRO A 272 6.22 12.64 -19.99
N LEU A 273 4.97 12.20 -19.89
CA LEU A 273 4.67 10.84 -19.44
C LEU A 273 4.92 9.85 -20.59
N ALA A 274 5.64 8.76 -20.29
CA ALA A 274 5.89 7.71 -21.25
C ALA A 274 4.58 6.95 -21.55
N PRO A 275 4.28 6.68 -22.83
CA PRO A 275 3.06 5.99 -23.20
C PRO A 275 3.11 4.53 -22.78
N LEU A 276 2.04 4.06 -22.16
CA LEU A 276 1.76 2.63 -21.97
C LEU A 276 0.57 2.27 -22.85
N THR A 277 0.83 1.61 -23.99
CA THR A 277 -0.22 1.22 -24.94
C THR A 277 -0.39 -0.29 -24.93
N LEU A 278 -1.63 -0.75 -24.85
CA LEU A 278 -1.97 -2.17 -24.91
C LEU A 278 -2.26 -2.58 -26.35
N GLN A 279 -1.77 -3.75 -26.75
CA GLN A 279 -2.03 -4.29 -28.08
C GLN A 279 -3.51 -4.69 -28.24
N SER A 280 -4.09 -4.41 -29.42
CA SER A 280 -5.42 -4.89 -29.82
C SER A 280 -5.37 -6.41 -30.05
N LEU A 281 -6.34 -7.15 -29.50
CA LEU A 281 -6.43 -8.61 -29.67
C LEU A 281 -6.96 -9.04 -31.05
N GLU A 282 -7.24 -8.10 -31.95
CA GLU A 282 -7.81 -8.38 -33.29
C GLU A 282 -6.90 -9.23 -34.20
N THR A 283 -5.67 -9.54 -33.80
CA THR A 283 -4.74 -10.35 -34.62
C THR A 283 -4.78 -11.86 -34.32
N GLU A 284 -5.51 -12.34 -33.30
CA GLU A 284 -5.48 -13.76 -32.90
C GLU A 284 -6.90 -14.38 -32.78
N GLU A 285 -7.79 -14.09 -33.72
CA GLU A 285 -9.03 -14.86 -33.93
C GLU A 285 -8.73 -16.20 -34.64
N ASN A 286 -7.98 -17.12 -34.01
CA ASN A 286 -8.09 -18.54 -34.38
C ASN A 286 -7.57 -19.57 -33.37
N VAL A 287 -7.84 -19.45 -32.06
CA VAL A 287 -7.76 -20.64 -31.16
C VAL A 287 -8.78 -20.52 -30.02
N SER A 288 -9.81 -21.38 -30.07
CA SER A 288 -10.82 -21.57 -29.02
C SER A 288 -10.34 -22.53 -27.93
N GLY A 289 -10.26 -22.07 -26.68
CA GLY A 289 -10.04 -22.92 -25.49
C GLY A 289 -10.07 -22.09 -24.20
N PRO A 290 -10.63 -22.60 -23.08
CA PRO A 290 -10.56 -21.92 -21.79
C PRO A 290 -9.17 -22.17 -21.20
N GLU A 291 -8.59 -21.18 -20.52
CA GLU A 291 -7.21 -21.13 -20.00
C GLU A 291 -6.18 -20.59 -21.00
N ARG A 292 -5.91 -19.28 -20.93
CA ARG A 292 -4.75 -18.63 -21.57
C ARG A 292 -3.82 -18.07 -20.50
N SER A 293 -2.84 -18.87 -20.07
CA SER A 293 -1.55 -18.34 -19.61
C SER A 293 -0.67 -18.16 -20.85
N ALA A 294 -0.59 -16.92 -21.37
CA ALA A 294 0.29 -16.61 -22.48
C ALA A 294 1.71 -16.36 -21.94
N SER A 295 2.69 -17.15 -22.38
CA SER A 295 4.11 -16.89 -22.12
C SER A 295 4.48 -15.55 -22.78
N GLY A 296 5.01 -14.62 -21.98
CA GLY A 296 5.22 -13.23 -22.36
C GLY A 296 6.10 -13.01 -23.58
N ALA A 297 5.76 -11.97 -24.36
CA ALA A 297 6.70 -11.16 -25.15
C ALA A 297 6.03 -9.97 -25.87
N THR A 298 4.71 -9.97 -26.10
CA THR A 298 4.11 -9.02 -27.06
C THR A 298 2.71 -8.62 -26.59
N PHE A 299 2.64 -7.85 -25.49
CA PHE A 299 1.37 -7.34 -24.97
C PHE A 299 1.36 -5.80 -24.88
N LEU A 300 2.51 -5.22 -24.55
CA LEU A 300 2.74 -3.78 -24.65
C LEU A 300 3.23 -3.46 -26.06
N GLU A 301 2.77 -2.36 -26.63
CA GLU A 301 3.32 -1.83 -27.88
C GLU A 301 4.82 -1.50 -27.73
N PRO A 302 5.61 -1.47 -28.82
CA PRO A 302 7.06 -1.17 -28.80
C PRO A 302 7.44 0.17 -28.15
N ASN A 303 6.46 1.05 -27.95
CA ASN A 303 6.65 2.39 -27.38
C ASN A 303 6.62 2.41 -25.85
N ALA A 304 6.32 1.29 -25.18
CA ALA A 304 6.44 1.21 -23.73
C ALA A 304 7.90 1.38 -23.30
N PRO A 305 8.18 2.09 -22.19
CA PRO A 305 9.54 2.33 -21.79
C PRO A 305 10.23 1.03 -21.36
N VAL A 306 11.51 0.88 -21.73
CA VAL A 306 12.29 -0.36 -21.55
C VAL A 306 12.39 -0.76 -20.08
N TRP A 307 12.44 0.22 -19.18
CA TRP A 307 12.49 -0.02 -17.74
C TRP A 307 11.20 -0.63 -17.20
N PHE A 308 10.06 -0.50 -17.89
CA PHE A 308 8.78 -1.06 -17.48
C PHE A 308 8.64 -2.52 -17.95
N SER A 309 9.53 -3.38 -17.46
CA SER A 309 9.50 -4.83 -17.66
C SER A 309 9.94 -5.58 -16.41
N VAL A 310 9.46 -6.83 -16.25
CA VAL A 310 9.88 -7.70 -15.14
C VAL A 310 11.36 -8.07 -15.28
N GLU A 311 11.86 -8.19 -16.51
CA GLU A 311 13.28 -8.39 -16.80
C GLU A 311 14.14 -7.23 -16.28
N ALA A 312 13.72 -5.98 -16.53
CA ALA A 312 14.43 -4.81 -16.02
C ALA A 312 14.42 -4.75 -14.49
N LEU A 313 13.30 -5.08 -13.85
CA LEU A 313 13.19 -5.17 -12.39
C LEU A 313 14.06 -6.28 -11.80
N ARG A 314 14.13 -7.43 -12.47
CA ARG A 314 14.98 -8.56 -12.08
C ARG A 314 16.46 -8.21 -12.20
N ALA A 315 16.83 -7.52 -13.28
CA ALA A 315 18.20 -7.09 -13.55
C ALA A 315 18.66 -5.92 -12.65
N ALA A 316 17.73 -5.09 -12.17
CA ALA A 316 18.03 -4.03 -11.23
C ALA A 316 18.42 -4.60 -9.86
N GLU A 317 19.32 -3.89 -9.17
CA GLU A 317 19.73 -4.23 -7.80
C GLU A 317 18.52 -4.24 -6.85
N SER A 318 17.71 -3.17 -6.93
CA SER A 318 16.53 -2.92 -6.11
C SER A 318 15.39 -2.31 -6.93
N ALA A 319 14.16 -2.36 -6.42
CA ALA A 319 13.02 -1.66 -7.01
C ALA A 319 13.27 -0.14 -7.03
N GLY A 320 13.93 0.39 -6.00
CA GLY A 320 14.39 1.78 -5.93
C GLY A 320 15.36 2.15 -7.06
N ALA A 321 16.35 1.29 -7.35
CA ALA A 321 17.30 1.52 -8.45
C ALA A 321 16.60 1.58 -9.82
N LEU A 322 15.58 0.72 -10.03
CA LEU A 322 14.76 0.79 -11.25
C LEU A 322 13.96 2.11 -11.31
N ALA A 323 13.37 2.55 -10.20
CA ALA A 323 12.65 3.82 -10.14
C ALA A 323 13.56 5.03 -10.40
N PHE A 324 14.80 5.03 -9.91
CA PHE A 324 15.79 6.05 -10.23
C PHE A 324 16.13 6.05 -11.72
N ARG A 325 16.33 4.88 -12.32
CA ARG A 325 16.55 4.76 -13.77
C ARG A 325 15.36 5.31 -14.56
N ALA A 326 14.14 4.96 -14.17
CA ALA A 326 12.91 5.46 -14.80
C ALA A 326 12.81 7.00 -14.72
N ALA A 327 13.12 7.58 -13.57
CA ALA A 327 13.14 9.03 -13.36
C ALA A 327 14.21 9.73 -14.23
N ARG A 328 15.42 9.15 -14.34
CA ARG A 328 16.47 9.66 -15.23
C ARG A 328 16.05 9.65 -16.70
N GLU A 329 15.35 8.59 -17.13
CA GLU A 329 14.85 8.48 -18.50
C GLU A 329 13.76 9.51 -18.79
N ALA A 330 12.86 9.77 -17.83
CA ALA A 330 11.75 10.71 -17.99
C ALA A 330 12.21 12.16 -18.19
N VAL A 331 13.29 12.58 -17.53
CA VAL A 331 13.76 13.99 -17.57
C VAL A 331 15.06 14.16 -18.39
N GLY A 332 15.68 13.06 -18.80
CA GLY A 332 17.03 13.07 -19.35
C GLY A 332 18.08 13.52 -18.32
N ASP A 333 19.30 13.78 -18.76
CA ASP A 333 20.45 14.07 -17.88
C ASP A 333 20.37 15.44 -17.16
N ARG A 334 19.40 16.30 -17.51
CA ARG A 334 19.34 17.70 -17.02
C ARG A 334 18.46 17.94 -15.80
N GLY A 335 17.56 17.01 -15.44
CA GLY A 335 16.58 17.23 -14.36
C GLY A 335 16.76 16.37 -13.11
N VAL A 336 17.88 15.67 -13.02
CA VAL A 336 18.23 14.81 -11.88
C VAL A 336 19.10 15.62 -10.92
N SER A 337 18.82 15.55 -9.62
CA SER A 337 19.75 15.99 -8.60
C SER A 337 20.84 14.94 -8.45
N LEU A 338 22.10 15.32 -8.66
CA LEU A 338 23.21 14.47 -8.22
C LEU A 338 23.18 14.44 -6.68
N PRO A 339 23.31 13.27 -6.03
CA PRO A 339 23.61 13.25 -4.61
C PRO A 339 24.93 14.03 -4.44
N GLU A 340 24.92 15.07 -3.61
CA GLU A 340 26.15 15.69 -3.15
C GLU A 340 26.91 14.59 -2.41
N GLU A 341 28.03 14.13 -2.98
CA GLU A 341 28.97 13.31 -2.21
C GLU A 341 29.41 14.19 -1.04
N GLU A 342 28.92 13.87 0.16
CA GLU A 342 29.45 14.43 1.38
C GLU A 342 30.90 13.95 1.47
N ASP A 343 31.83 14.78 0.98
CA ASP A 343 33.25 14.65 1.23
C ASP A 343 33.45 14.61 2.76
N GLU A 344 33.73 13.42 3.29
CA GLU A 344 34.32 13.26 4.61
C GLU A 344 35.63 14.06 4.67
N ILE A 345 35.63 15.14 5.44
CA ILE A 345 36.85 15.81 5.94
C ILE A 345 36.73 16.00 7.46
#